data_AF-W4D516-F1
#
_entry.id   AF-W4D516-F1
#
_cell.length_a   1.000
_cell.length_b   1.000
_cell.length_c   1.000
_cell.angle_alpha   90.00
_cell.angle_beta   90.00
_cell.angle_gamma   90.00
#
_symmetry.space_group_name_H-M   'P 1'
#
loop_
_entity.id
_entity.type
_entity.pdbx_description
1 polymer ?
#
loop_
_entity_poly.entity_id
_entity_poly.type
_entity_poly.pdbx_seq_one_letter_code
_entity_poly.pdbx_strand_id
1 'polypeptide(L)'
;MNEHHNKHASAAADQPRVPPASSFADAMHQVLSAKGWFTLSKPMLAGMTALCFRLSVHRQLHPDSATAYNWAAEHCVAADLIGIIAMQGAGFNFSPTFPLYQKQAISEIRRSLEQGTGVVCWKDRFIVITRCDDERQLFYYTENASAAELELPYEQFGRNESPYWYGQIYEGQIRKDIVQVLRESFIQAVYKAEVHDLMLPESQYACGLRAYDAMLEALADNTYDAAGAYETLLFYAGLKQDAAAYARETSQYWPEVESVAEHYAALAAVYNQITHTLCKQTVQAPEGPCSLDAQSLLPLLREAQRIETAAIQSIRILLREPIENRFHDVGLR
;
A
#
# COMPACT_ATOMS: atom_id res chain seq x y z
N MET A 1 0.88 0.97 59.69
CA MET A 1 0.93 -0.27 58.91
C MET A 1 0.66 0.12 57.47
N ASN A 2 1.71 0.15 56.66
CA ASN A 2 1.72 0.61 55.28
C ASN A 2 1.11 -0.45 54.37
N GLU A 3 0.15 -0.09 53.52
CA GLU A 3 -0.18 -0.87 52.33
C GLU A 3 0.12 -0.04 51.08
N HIS A 4 1.24 -0.38 50.46
CA HIS A 4 1.60 0.05 49.11
C HIS A 4 0.70 -0.67 48.11
N HIS A 5 -0.23 0.05 47.48
CA HIS A 5 -0.85 -0.39 46.23
C HIS A 5 -0.04 0.14 45.05
N ASN A 6 0.69 -0.80 44.45
CA ASN A 6 1.55 -0.62 43.29
C ASN A 6 0.71 -0.47 42.02
N LYS A 7 0.52 0.76 41.53
CA LYS A 7 -0.02 1.04 40.19
C LYS A 7 1.14 1.08 39.19
N HIS A 8 1.50 -0.08 38.63
CA HIS A 8 2.23 -0.12 37.36
C HIS A 8 1.22 0.06 36.22
N ALA A 9 0.90 1.33 35.92
CA ALA A 9 0.41 1.68 34.60
C ALA A 9 1.61 1.60 33.64
N SER A 10 1.61 0.57 32.80
CA SER A 10 2.54 0.44 31.68
C SER A 10 2.35 1.64 30.76
N ALA A 11 3.36 2.51 30.74
CA ALA A 11 3.48 3.57 29.76
C ALA A 11 3.75 2.92 28.40
N ALA A 12 2.69 2.65 27.64
CA ALA A 12 2.80 2.44 26.21
C ALA A 12 3.35 3.74 25.62
N ALA A 13 4.60 3.70 25.19
CA ALA A 13 5.28 4.80 24.54
C ALA A 13 4.44 5.27 23.36
N ASP A 14 3.98 6.51 23.46
CA ASP A 14 3.29 7.26 22.43
C ASP A 14 4.25 7.42 21.24
N GLN A 15 4.16 6.50 20.28
CA GLN A 15 4.87 6.63 19.01
C GLN A 15 4.17 7.74 18.22
N PRO A 16 4.89 8.72 17.68
CA PRO A 16 4.28 9.71 16.80
C PRO A 16 3.80 9.01 15.52
N ARG A 17 2.53 8.61 15.49
CA ARG A 17 1.82 8.20 14.29
C ARG A 17 1.45 9.46 13.53
N VAL A 18 2.36 9.97 12.71
CA VAL A 18 1.90 10.57 11.45
C VAL A 18 1.22 9.42 10.71
N PRO A 19 -0.11 9.45 10.50
CA PRO A 19 -0.75 8.38 9.76
C PRO A 19 -0.09 8.33 8.39
N PRO A 20 0.46 7.18 7.94
CA PRO A 20 0.93 7.08 6.57
C PRO A 20 -0.22 7.49 5.65
N ALA A 21 0.10 8.12 4.52
CA ALA A 21 -0.89 8.43 3.49
C ALA A 21 -1.74 7.19 3.21
N SER A 22 -3.07 7.35 3.15
CA SER A 22 -4.01 6.25 2.96
C SER A 22 -3.64 5.44 1.73
N SER A 23 -3.26 4.19 1.93
CA SER A 23 -2.90 3.29 0.84
C SER A 23 -4.16 2.79 0.16
N PHE A 24 -4.02 2.28 -1.07
CA PHE A 24 -5.13 1.60 -1.75
C PHE A 24 -5.68 0.42 -0.91
N ALA A 25 -4.81 -0.30 -0.17
CA ALA A 25 -5.23 -1.38 0.72
C ALA A 25 -6.09 -0.88 1.88
N ASP A 26 -5.81 0.30 2.44
CA ASP A 26 -6.64 0.90 3.50
C ASP A 26 -8.03 1.25 2.95
N ALA A 27 -8.10 1.89 1.78
CA ALA A 27 -9.37 2.26 1.14
C ALA A 27 -10.19 1.02 0.72
N MET A 28 -9.53 0.00 0.16
CA MET A 28 -10.16 -1.27 -0.21
C MET A 28 -10.68 -2.01 1.03
N HIS A 29 -9.91 -2.08 2.12
CA HIS A 29 -10.35 -2.69 3.38
C HIS A 29 -11.57 -1.97 3.96
N GLN A 30 -11.55 -0.64 3.98
CA GLN A 30 -12.70 0.14 4.45
C GLN A 30 -13.98 -0.20 3.68
N VAL A 31 -13.93 -0.25 2.34
CA VAL A 31 -15.10 -0.57 1.51
C VAL A 31 -15.58 -2.01 1.74
N LEU A 32 -14.67 -2.98 1.65
CA LEU A 32 -15.05 -4.40 1.71
C LEU A 32 -15.49 -4.83 3.11
N SER A 33 -14.90 -4.28 4.17
CA SER A 33 -15.36 -4.53 5.53
C SER A 33 -16.69 -3.86 5.84
N ALA A 34 -16.91 -2.62 5.39
CA ALA A 34 -18.22 -1.97 5.53
C ALA A 34 -19.33 -2.72 4.78
N LYS A 35 -19.02 -3.32 3.63
CA LYS A 35 -19.95 -4.16 2.87
C LYS A 35 -20.18 -5.54 3.50
N GLY A 36 -19.34 -5.97 4.43
CA GLY A 36 -19.35 -7.32 5.00
C GLY A 36 -18.77 -8.39 4.08
N TRP A 37 -18.09 -8.00 2.99
CA TRP A 37 -17.41 -8.92 2.07
C TRP A 37 -16.02 -9.32 2.56
N PHE A 38 -15.41 -8.58 3.48
CA PHE A 38 -14.12 -8.96 4.06
C PHE A 38 -14.12 -8.77 5.59
N THR A 39 -13.88 -9.86 6.32
CA THR A 39 -13.98 -9.90 7.79
C THR A 39 -12.65 -10.01 8.52
N LEU A 40 -11.55 -10.23 7.79
CA LEU A 40 -10.21 -10.30 8.37
C LEU A 40 -9.61 -8.90 8.57
N SER A 41 -8.47 -8.86 9.25
CA SER A 41 -7.75 -7.63 9.54
C SER A 41 -7.27 -6.92 8.26
N LYS A 42 -6.99 -5.62 8.37
CA LYS A 42 -6.41 -4.84 7.25
C LYS A 42 -5.06 -5.41 6.78
N PRO A 43 -4.13 -5.82 7.66
CA PRO A 43 -2.93 -6.55 7.24
C PRO A 43 -3.23 -7.83 6.45
N MET A 44 -4.25 -8.60 6.85
CA MET A 44 -4.68 -9.77 6.06
C MET A 44 -5.14 -9.39 4.66
N LEU A 45 -5.90 -8.30 4.51
CA LEU A 45 -6.26 -7.81 3.17
C LEU A 45 -5.02 -7.39 2.37
N ALA A 46 -4.16 -6.56 2.96
CA ALA A 46 -2.97 -6.04 2.29
C ALA A 46 -2.01 -7.17 1.83
N GLY A 47 -1.90 -8.23 2.63
CA GLY A 47 -1.13 -9.43 2.32
C GLY A 47 -1.80 -10.33 1.28
N MET A 48 -3.07 -10.68 1.48
CA MET A 48 -3.82 -11.56 0.55
C MET A 48 -3.95 -10.97 -0.85
N THR A 49 -3.97 -9.64 -0.97
CA THR A 49 -3.93 -8.91 -2.24
C THR A 49 -2.53 -8.64 -2.77
N ALA A 50 -1.49 -9.06 -2.04
CA ALA A 50 -0.06 -8.82 -2.31
C ALA A 50 0.37 -7.34 -2.38
N LEU A 51 -0.50 -6.39 -2.03
CA LEU A 51 -0.22 -4.96 -2.08
C LEU A 51 0.87 -4.54 -1.10
N CYS A 52 0.98 -5.17 0.08
CA CYS A 52 2.02 -4.84 1.06
C CYS A 52 3.43 -5.29 0.65
N PHE A 53 3.56 -6.14 -0.37
CA PHE A 53 4.86 -6.61 -0.89
C PHE A 53 5.40 -5.75 -2.03
N ARG A 54 4.60 -4.82 -2.56
CA ARG A 54 5.06 -3.91 -3.61
C ARG A 54 6.14 -2.97 -3.07
N LEU A 55 7.21 -2.81 -3.83
CA LEU A 55 8.25 -1.82 -3.60
C LEU A 55 8.70 -1.27 -4.95
N SER A 56 8.41 0.00 -5.19
CA SER A 56 8.81 0.76 -6.38
C SER A 56 9.33 2.12 -5.93
N VAL A 57 10.44 2.57 -6.50
CA VAL A 57 10.98 3.90 -6.19
C VAL A 57 11.47 4.57 -7.46
N HIS A 58 11.20 5.86 -7.59
CA HIS A 58 11.95 6.68 -8.53
C HIS A 58 13.41 6.72 -8.06
N ARG A 59 14.38 6.70 -8.98
CA ARG A 59 15.82 6.69 -8.65
C ARG A 59 16.30 7.96 -7.94
N GLN A 60 15.48 9.01 -7.95
CA GLN A 60 15.70 10.23 -7.16
C GLN A 60 14.71 10.37 -6.00
N LEU A 61 13.97 9.31 -5.65
CA LEU A 61 13.01 9.28 -4.53
C LEU A 61 11.96 10.39 -4.60
N HIS A 62 11.38 10.61 -5.79
CA HIS A 62 10.30 11.57 -5.98
C HIS A 62 9.03 11.15 -5.20
N PRO A 63 8.12 12.10 -4.88
CA PRO A 63 6.93 11.82 -4.05
C PRO A 63 5.99 10.76 -4.65
N ASP A 64 6.02 10.58 -5.96
CA ASP A 64 5.22 9.59 -6.68
C ASP A 64 5.75 8.15 -6.54
N SER A 65 6.94 7.93 -5.96
CA SER A 65 7.59 6.61 -5.84
C SER A 65 6.65 5.52 -5.30
N ALA A 66 5.90 5.83 -4.24
CA ALA A 66 4.98 4.91 -3.57
C ALA A 66 3.72 4.58 -4.41
N THR A 67 3.36 5.47 -5.33
CA THR A 67 2.10 5.43 -6.11
C THR A 67 2.31 5.23 -7.61
N ALA A 68 3.54 5.28 -8.11
CA ALA A 68 3.90 5.01 -9.49
C ALA A 68 3.93 3.50 -9.76
N TYR A 69 2.82 2.97 -10.29
CA TYR A 69 2.66 1.60 -10.77
C TYR A 69 1.38 1.50 -11.60
N ASN A 70 1.17 0.38 -12.30
CA ASN A 70 -0.06 0.17 -13.06
C ASN A 70 -1.28 -0.11 -12.15
N TRP A 71 -1.95 0.94 -11.68
CA TRP A 71 -3.14 0.81 -10.82
C TRP A 71 -4.21 -0.09 -11.42
N ALA A 72 -4.46 0.03 -12.72
CA ALA A 72 -5.51 -0.74 -13.37
C ALA A 72 -5.23 -2.24 -13.35
N ALA A 73 -4.01 -2.66 -13.68
CA ALA A 73 -3.65 -4.07 -13.62
C ALA A 73 -3.58 -4.56 -12.17
N GLU A 74 -2.86 -3.83 -11.32
CA GLU A 74 -2.54 -4.26 -9.96
C GLU A 74 -3.77 -4.35 -9.06
N HIS A 75 -4.66 -3.37 -9.11
CA HIS A 75 -5.84 -3.37 -8.25
C HIS A 75 -6.94 -4.33 -8.73
N CYS A 76 -6.96 -4.66 -10.03
CA CYS A 76 -7.84 -5.71 -10.55
C CYS A 76 -7.35 -7.09 -10.07
N VAL A 77 -6.05 -7.36 -10.21
CA VAL A 77 -5.44 -8.60 -9.70
C VAL A 77 -5.64 -8.71 -8.17
N ALA A 78 -5.45 -7.61 -7.43
CA ALA A 78 -5.71 -7.56 -5.99
C ALA A 78 -7.14 -7.99 -5.63
N ALA A 79 -8.16 -7.49 -6.33
CA ALA A 79 -9.55 -7.88 -6.12
C ALA A 79 -9.78 -9.36 -6.48
N ASP A 80 -9.28 -9.82 -7.63
CA ASP A 80 -9.42 -11.19 -8.09
C ASP A 80 -8.76 -12.19 -7.12
N LEU A 81 -7.60 -11.87 -6.57
CA LEU A 81 -6.88 -12.72 -5.61
C LEU A 81 -7.76 -13.12 -4.42
N ILE A 82 -8.57 -12.20 -3.91
CA ILE A 82 -9.48 -12.44 -2.77
C ILE A 82 -10.91 -12.76 -3.18
N GLY A 83 -11.18 -12.93 -4.48
CA GLY A 83 -12.47 -13.36 -5.01
C GLY A 83 -13.49 -12.23 -5.09
N ILE A 84 -13.04 -10.99 -5.27
CA ILE A 84 -13.91 -9.83 -5.47
C ILE A 84 -13.92 -9.45 -6.94
N ILE A 85 -15.12 -9.33 -7.50
CA ILE A 85 -15.31 -8.79 -8.85
C ILE A 85 -15.26 -7.27 -8.74
N ALA A 86 -14.41 -6.64 -9.55
CA ALA A 86 -14.28 -5.19 -9.57
C ALA A 86 -14.33 -4.63 -11.01
N MET A 87 -14.96 -3.48 -11.15
CA MET A 87 -14.84 -2.61 -12.30
C MET A 87 -13.95 -1.42 -11.96
N GLN A 88 -13.28 -0.88 -12.96
CA GLN A 88 -12.40 0.26 -12.79
C GLN A 88 -12.46 1.21 -13.97
N GLY A 89 -12.23 2.49 -13.69
CA GLY A 89 -12.03 3.54 -14.68
C GLY A 89 -10.74 4.28 -14.35
N ALA A 90 -9.91 4.51 -15.36
CA ALA A 90 -8.67 5.26 -15.20
C ALA A 90 -8.30 6.00 -16.48
N GLY A 91 -7.52 7.06 -16.35
CA GLY A 91 -6.96 7.78 -17.49
C GLY A 91 -6.48 9.17 -17.13
N PHE A 92 -6.47 10.05 -18.14
CA PHE A 92 -5.99 11.42 -18.00
C PHE A 92 -7.11 12.44 -18.13
N ASN A 93 -7.12 13.44 -17.25
CA ASN A 93 -8.13 14.50 -17.25
C ASN A 93 -7.96 15.52 -18.39
N PHE A 94 -6.81 15.54 -19.06
CA PHE A 94 -6.58 16.33 -20.28
C PHE A 94 -7.05 15.62 -21.57
N SER A 95 -7.50 14.37 -21.49
CA SER A 95 -8.03 13.66 -22.66
C SER A 95 -9.26 14.38 -23.22
N PRO A 96 -9.41 14.54 -24.55
CA PRO A 96 -10.62 15.12 -25.14
C PRO A 96 -11.91 14.40 -24.76
N THR A 97 -11.83 13.10 -24.46
CA THR A 97 -12.98 12.28 -24.04
C THR A 97 -13.22 12.28 -22.53
N PHE A 98 -12.37 12.95 -21.74
CA PHE A 98 -12.49 13.00 -20.28
C PHE A 98 -13.87 13.43 -19.78
N PRO A 99 -14.54 14.46 -20.34
CA PRO A 99 -15.89 14.83 -19.89
C PRO A 99 -16.91 13.69 -20.00
N LEU A 100 -16.77 12.81 -21.00
CA LEU A 100 -17.63 11.63 -21.15
C LEU A 100 -17.32 10.57 -20.08
N TYR A 101 -16.03 10.30 -19.86
CA TYR A 101 -15.60 9.37 -18.82
C TYR A 101 -15.98 9.84 -17.41
N GLN A 102 -15.83 11.13 -17.12
CA GLN A 102 -16.22 11.72 -15.85
C GLN A 102 -17.73 11.52 -15.60
N LYS A 103 -18.57 11.84 -16.60
CA LYS A 103 -20.02 11.66 -16.50
C LYS A 103 -20.42 10.19 -16.28
N GLN A 104 -19.76 9.27 -17.00
CA GLN A 104 -20.00 7.85 -16.85
C GLN A 104 -19.58 7.37 -15.46
N ALA A 105 -18.38 7.71 -15.01
CA ALA A 105 -17.86 7.33 -13.69
C ALA A 105 -18.77 7.84 -12.56
N ILE A 106 -19.26 9.08 -12.64
CA ILE A 106 -20.23 9.63 -11.67
C ILE A 106 -21.49 8.76 -11.63
N SER A 107 -22.02 8.37 -12.79
CA SER A 107 -23.21 7.51 -12.86
C SER A 107 -22.97 6.12 -12.27
N GLU A 108 -21.80 5.53 -12.50
CA GLU A 108 -21.43 4.22 -11.98
C GLU A 108 -21.21 4.25 -10.46
N ILE A 109 -20.57 5.32 -9.95
CA ILE A 109 -20.39 5.56 -8.51
C ILE A 109 -21.76 5.64 -7.83
N ARG A 110 -22.68 6.46 -8.35
CA ARG A 110 -24.04 6.58 -7.80
C ARG A 110 -24.74 5.23 -7.71
N ARG A 111 -24.69 4.44 -8.78
CA ARG A 111 -25.26 3.08 -8.81
C ARG A 111 -24.63 2.16 -7.75
N SER A 112 -23.32 2.22 -7.55
CA SER A 112 -22.64 1.46 -6.49
C SER A 112 -23.12 1.87 -5.10
N LEU A 113 -23.26 3.18 -4.86
CA LEU A 113 -23.73 3.73 -3.58
C LEU A 113 -25.18 3.36 -3.30
N GLU A 114 -26.07 3.37 -4.30
CA GLU A 114 -27.45 2.89 -4.20
C GLU A 114 -27.53 1.41 -3.79
N GLN A 115 -26.55 0.60 -4.21
CA GLN A 115 -26.40 -0.78 -3.80
C GLN A 115 -25.75 -0.94 -2.42
N GLY A 116 -25.38 0.16 -1.76
CA GLY A 116 -24.72 0.19 -0.47
C GLY A 116 -23.26 -0.26 -0.53
N THR A 117 -22.57 -0.05 -1.64
CA THR A 117 -21.13 -0.35 -1.79
C THR A 117 -20.37 0.95 -2.05
N GLY A 118 -19.41 1.27 -1.17
CA GLY A 118 -18.52 2.42 -1.37
C GLY A 118 -17.59 2.24 -2.56
N VAL A 119 -16.95 3.33 -3.00
CA VAL A 119 -16.06 3.33 -4.17
C VAL A 119 -14.70 3.88 -3.79
N VAL A 120 -13.63 3.20 -4.21
CA VAL A 120 -12.26 3.71 -4.04
C VAL A 120 -11.91 4.62 -5.21
N CYS A 121 -11.43 5.84 -4.95
CA CYS A 121 -11.05 6.79 -6.00
C CYS A 121 -9.70 7.44 -5.70
N TRP A 122 -9.04 7.95 -6.74
CA TRP A 122 -7.84 8.78 -6.60
C TRP A 122 -8.20 10.26 -6.55
N LYS A 123 -7.93 10.90 -5.41
CA LYS A 123 -7.99 12.35 -5.17
C LYS A 123 -6.70 12.82 -4.51
N ASP A 124 -5.59 12.73 -5.25
CA ASP A 124 -4.22 12.98 -4.76
C ASP A 124 -3.75 12.04 -3.62
N ARG A 125 -4.62 11.07 -3.30
CA ARG A 125 -4.47 9.90 -2.43
C ARG A 125 -5.65 8.98 -2.71
N PHE A 126 -5.59 7.73 -2.24
CA PHE A 126 -6.75 6.85 -2.31
C PHE A 126 -7.77 7.25 -1.25
N ILE A 127 -9.00 7.51 -1.68
CA ILE A 127 -10.13 7.91 -0.85
C ILE A 127 -11.29 6.95 -1.03
N VAL A 128 -12.24 6.95 -0.08
CA VAL A 128 -13.47 6.17 -0.19
C VAL A 128 -14.66 7.11 -0.29
N ILE A 129 -15.41 7.04 -1.40
CA ILE A 129 -16.71 7.70 -1.54
C ILE A 129 -17.76 6.81 -0.89
N THR A 130 -18.51 7.37 0.06
CA THR A 130 -19.46 6.66 0.93
C THR A 130 -20.91 7.05 0.68
N ARG A 131 -21.17 8.26 0.19
CA ARG A 131 -22.51 8.74 -0.17
C ARG A 131 -22.43 9.88 -1.20
N CYS A 132 -23.58 10.21 -1.77
CA CYS A 132 -23.73 11.32 -2.69
C CYS A 132 -24.97 12.16 -2.33
N ASP A 133 -24.97 13.41 -2.75
CA ASP A 133 -26.10 14.33 -2.73
C ASP A 133 -26.30 14.85 -4.15
N ASP A 134 -27.34 14.32 -4.81
CA ASP A 134 -27.64 14.63 -6.21
C ASP A 134 -28.25 16.02 -6.40
N GLU A 135 -28.90 16.58 -5.37
CA GLU A 135 -29.44 17.94 -5.42
C GLU A 135 -28.30 18.97 -5.40
N ARG A 136 -27.28 18.72 -4.58
CA ARG A 136 -26.07 19.55 -4.48
C ARG A 136 -24.97 19.16 -5.46
N GLN A 137 -25.10 18.02 -6.16
CA GLN A 137 -24.09 17.42 -7.03
C GLN A 137 -22.74 17.21 -6.33
N LEU A 138 -22.78 16.61 -5.14
CA LEU A 138 -21.61 16.36 -4.30
C LEU A 138 -21.45 14.86 -4.02
N PHE A 139 -20.21 14.39 -4.07
CA PHE A 139 -19.79 13.19 -3.37
C PHE A 139 -19.32 13.56 -1.97
N TYR A 140 -19.51 12.62 -1.06
CA TYR A 140 -18.90 12.65 0.23
C TYR A 140 -17.93 11.50 0.38
N TYR A 141 -16.74 11.81 0.89
CA TYR A 141 -15.66 10.85 0.96
C TYR A 141 -14.88 10.94 2.27
N THR A 142 -14.20 9.87 2.61
CA THR A 142 -13.27 9.81 3.73
C THR A 142 -11.88 9.47 3.22
N GLU A 143 -10.85 10.13 3.74
CA GLU A 143 -9.45 9.80 3.42
C GLU A 143 -8.97 8.56 4.16
N ASN A 144 -9.49 8.31 5.36
CA ASN A 144 -9.28 7.09 6.12
C ASN A 144 -10.53 6.80 6.98
N ALA A 145 -10.63 5.58 7.50
CA ALA A 145 -11.82 5.12 8.23
C ALA A 145 -12.17 5.93 9.50
N SER A 146 -11.24 6.72 10.03
CA SER A 146 -11.45 7.57 11.22
C SER A 146 -11.52 9.07 10.88
N ALA A 147 -11.38 9.44 9.61
CA ALA A 147 -11.39 10.82 9.17
C ALA A 147 -12.81 11.38 9.16
N ALA A 148 -12.91 12.71 9.33
CA ALA A 148 -14.12 13.43 9.00
C ALA A 148 -14.44 13.27 7.51
N GLU A 149 -15.73 13.27 7.20
CA GLU A 149 -16.21 13.23 5.83
C GLU A 149 -15.97 14.58 5.14
N LEU A 150 -15.47 14.53 3.92
CA LEU A 150 -15.14 15.68 3.08
C LEU A 150 -16.06 15.73 1.86
N GLU A 151 -16.24 16.92 1.29
CA GLU A 151 -17.07 17.14 0.10
C GLU A 151 -16.21 17.15 -1.18
N LEU A 152 -16.70 16.48 -2.23
CA LEU A 152 -16.12 16.48 -3.57
C LEU A 152 -17.21 16.80 -4.60
N PRO A 153 -17.22 18.00 -5.19
CA PRO A 153 -18.16 18.31 -6.27
C PRO A 153 -17.99 17.38 -7.47
N TYR A 154 -19.09 16.99 -8.11
CA TYR A 154 -19.09 16.11 -9.28
C TYR A 154 -18.17 16.62 -10.40
N GLU A 155 -18.18 17.93 -10.66
CA GLU A 155 -17.33 18.56 -11.67
C GLU A 155 -15.82 18.47 -11.39
N GLN A 156 -15.45 18.27 -10.11
CA GLN A 156 -14.06 18.11 -9.65
C GLN A 156 -13.64 16.64 -9.61
N PHE A 157 -14.54 15.68 -9.85
CA PHE A 157 -14.19 14.27 -9.88
C PHE A 157 -13.14 13.98 -10.97
N GLY A 158 -12.01 13.38 -10.59
CA GLY A 158 -10.89 13.12 -11.51
C GLY A 158 -10.04 14.34 -11.88
N ARG A 159 -10.28 15.49 -11.26
CA ARG A 159 -9.41 16.67 -11.34
C ARG A 159 -8.51 16.70 -10.11
N ASN A 160 -7.26 16.34 -10.34
CA ASN A 160 -6.23 16.10 -9.34
C ASN A 160 -5.03 17.00 -9.62
N GLU A 161 -4.11 17.13 -8.68
CA GLU A 161 -2.82 17.78 -8.90
C GLU A 161 -2.04 17.04 -10.00
N SER A 162 -2.07 15.71 -9.91
CA SER A 162 -1.67 14.81 -10.98
C SER A 162 -2.74 14.78 -12.08
N PRO A 163 -2.38 14.69 -13.38
CA PRO A 163 -3.38 14.64 -14.45
C PRO A 163 -4.16 13.31 -14.49
N TYR A 164 -3.78 12.33 -13.66
CA TYR A 164 -4.38 11.02 -13.63
C TYR A 164 -5.67 11.00 -12.80
N TRP A 165 -6.69 10.29 -13.29
CA TRP A 165 -7.88 9.94 -12.52
C TRP A 165 -8.02 8.42 -12.44
N TYR A 166 -8.60 7.95 -11.34
CA TYR A 166 -8.82 6.53 -11.09
C TYR A 166 -10.05 6.34 -10.19
N GLY A 167 -10.82 5.29 -10.46
CA GLY A 167 -11.91 4.83 -9.61
C GLY A 167 -12.10 3.31 -9.73
N GLN A 168 -12.46 2.66 -8.63
CA GLN A 168 -12.73 1.23 -8.57
C GLN A 168 -13.98 0.92 -7.76
N ILE A 169 -14.88 0.19 -8.42
CA ILE A 169 -16.19 -0.24 -7.92
C ILE A 169 -16.14 -1.75 -7.72
N TYR A 170 -16.66 -2.24 -6.60
CA TYR A 170 -16.72 -3.67 -6.30
C TYR A 170 -18.15 -4.17 -6.50
N GLU A 171 -18.33 -5.20 -7.33
CA GLU A 171 -19.65 -5.62 -7.81
C GLU A 171 -20.14 -6.91 -7.14
N GLY A 172 -19.22 -7.78 -6.70
CA GLY A 172 -19.60 -9.04 -6.08
C GLY A 172 -18.44 -9.78 -5.44
N GLN A 173 -18.78 -10.84 -4.71
CA GLN A 173 -17.83 -11.70 -4.03
C GLN A 173 -18.11 -13.18 -4.34
N ILE A 174 -17.05 -13.93 -4.58
CA ILE A 174 -17.02 -15.39 -4.47
C ILE A 174 -16.16 -15.80 -3.27
N ARG A 175 -16.54 -16.90 -2.62
CA ARG A 175 -15.73 -17.47 -1.55
C ARG A 175 -14.54 -18.20 -2.14
N LYS A 176 -13.34 -17.82 -1.70
CA LYS A 176 -12.10 -18.55 -1.98
C LYS A 176 -11.62 -19.38 -0.80
N ASP A 177 -10.86 -20.42 -1.09
CA ASP A 177 -10.09 -21.14 -0.08
C ASP A 177 -8.98 -20.22 0.44
N ILE A 178 -9.00 -19.92 1.74
CA ILE A 178 -8.05 -19.02 2.36
C ILE A 178 -6.61 -19.51 2.16
N VAL A 179 -6.33 -20.80 2.33
CA VAL A 179 -4.95 -21.32 2.24
C VAL A 179 -4.41 -21.17 0.83
N GLN A 180 -5.26 -21.33 -0.20
CA GLN A 180 -4.87 -21.08 -1.58
C GLN A 180 -4.53 -19.60 -1.82
N VAL A 181 -5.32 -18.67 -1.27
CA VAL A 181 -5.05 -17.23 -1.37
C VAL A 181 -3.74 -16.87 -0.67
N LEU A 182 -3.48 -17.42 0.52
CA LEU A 182 -2.23 -17.18 1.26
C LEU A 182 -1.02 -17.66 0.45
N ARG A 183 -1.07 -18.88 -0.10
CA ARG A 183 -0.01 -19.41 -0.98
C ARG A 183 0.21 -18.51 -2.19
N GLU A 184 -0.87 -18.14 -2.87
CA GLU A 184 -0.79 -17.28 -4.05
C GLU A 184 -0.16 -15.93 -3.72
N SER A 185 -0.54 -15.30 -2.61
CA SER A 185 0.03 -14.01 -2.23
C SER A 185 1.54 -14.05 -1.99
N PHE A 186 2.07 -15.17 -1.50
CA PHE A 186 3.51 -15.33 -1.29
C PHE A 186 4.24 -15.61 -2.60
N ILE A 187 3.60 -16.29 -3.56
CA ILE A 187 4.13 -16.37 -4.93
C ILE A 187 4.20 -14.95 -5.53
N GLN A 188 3.15 -14.15 -5.35
CA GLN A 188 3.13 -12.75 -5.80
C GLN A 188 4.20 -11.91 -5.08
N ALA A 189 4.48 -12.16 -3.80
CA ALA A 189 5.57 -11.49 -3.07
C ALA A 189 6.94 -11.75 -3.72
N VAL A 190 7.24 -13.00 -4.11
CA VAL A 190 8.47 -13.35 -4.82
C VAL A 190 8.50 -12.67 -6.18
N TYR A 191 7.40 -12.72 -6.94
CA TYR A 191 7.32 -12.06 -8.25
C TYR A 191 7.59 -10.55 -8.14
N LYS A 192 6.93 -9.85 -7.21
CA LYS A 192 7.10 -8.41 -6.99
C LYS A 192 8.50 -8.03 -6.48
N ALA A 193 9.18 -8.95 -5.80
CA ALA A 193 10.55 -8.73 -5.34
C ALA A 193 11.58 -8.86 -6.47
N GLU A 194 11.31 -9.67 -7.49
CA GLU A 194 12.28 -10.05 -8.53
C GLU A 194 12.01 -9.40 -9.89
N VAL A 195 10.75 -9.08 -10.19
CA VAL A 195 10.31 -8.60 -11.51
C VAL A 195 10.07 -7.10 -11.48
N HIS A 196 10.63 -6.42 -12.48
CA HIS A 196 10.42 -5.00 -12.69
C HIS A 196 9.05 -4.73 -13.34
N ASP A 197 8.33 -3.71 -12.87
CA ASP A 197 7.05 -3.30 -13.47
C ASP A 197 7.30 -2.81 -14.91
N LEU A 198 6.73 -3.50 -15.90
CA LEU A 198 6.89 -3.20 -17.31
C LEU A 198 6.39 -1.81 -17.71
N MET A 199 5.49 -1.21 -16.93
CA MET A 199 4.97 0.13 -17.18
C MET A 199 5.90 1.24 -16.67
N LEU A 200 6.89 0.90 -15.84
CA LEU A 200 7.83 1.86 -15.29
C LEU A 200 9.17 1.76 -16.03
N PRO A 201 9.71 2.87 -16.58
CA PRO A 201 11.01 2.83 -17.24
C PRO A 201 12.13 2.51 -16.24
N GLU A 202 12.87 1.41 -16.48
CA GLU A 202 13.99 0.96 -15.62
C GLU A 202 15.09 2.02 -15.38
N SER A 203 15.22 2.96 -16.32
CA SER A 203 16.15 4.08 -16.23
C SER A 203 15.73 5.14 -15.20
N GLN A 204 14.45 5.20 -14.83
CA GLN A 204 13.91 6.18 -13.88
C GLN A 204 13.40 5.55 -12.60
N TYR A 205 12.88 4.32 -12.67
CA TYR A 205 12.36 3.60 -11.51
C TYR A 205 13.13 2.31 -11.26
N ALA A 206 13.14 1.87 -10.01
CA ALA A 206 13.57 0.55 -9.60
C ALA A 206 12.47 -0.13 -8.80
N CYS A 207 12.27 -1.43 -9.03
CA CYS A 207 11.24 -2.23 -8.36
C CYS A 207 11.84 -3.39 -7.56
N GLY A 208 11.05 -3.90 -6.61
CA GLY A 208 11.40 -5.06 -5.79
C GLY A 208 12.69 -4.84 -5.02
N LEU A 209 13.54 -5.86 -4.94
CA LEU A 209 14.81 -5.79 -4.20
C LEU A 209 15.79 -4.78 -4.80
N ARG A 210 15.70 -4.48 -6.12
CA ARG A 210 16.54 -3.46 -6.79
C ARG A 210 16.20 -2.03 -6.34
N ALA A 211 15.02 -1.81 -5.75
CA ALA A 211 14.65 -0.51 -5.20
C ALA A 211 15.56 -0.12 -4.02
N TYR A 212 16.07 -1.09 -3.25
CA TYR A 212 17.04 -0.81 -2.19
C TYR A 212 18.33 -0.24 -2.75
N ASP A 213 18.84 -0.80 -3.83
CA ASP A 213 20.06 -0.29 -4.49
C ASP A 213 19.84 1.15 -4.96
N ALA A 214 18.71 1.44 -5.60
CA ALA A 214 18.37 2.79 -6.03
C ALA A 214 18.24 3.79 -4.86
N MET A 215 17.62 3.39 -3.74
CA MET A 215 17.56 4.21 -2.53
C MET A 215 18.96 4.48 -1.96
N LEU A 216 19.81 3.45 -1.88
CA LEU A 216 21.17 3.56 -1.37
C LEU A 216 22.05 4.46 -2.24
N GLU A 217 21.99 4.31 -3.56
CA GLU A 217 22.68 5.16 -4.54
C GLU A 217 22.25 6.61 -4.39
N ALA A 218 20.94 6.87 -4.42
CA ALA A 218 20.41 8.23 -4.35
C ALA A 218 20.84 8.95 -3.07
N LEU A 219 20.77 8.27 -1.92
CA LEU A 219 21.17 8.81 -0.62
C LEU A 219 22.69 9.01 -0.51
N ALA A 220 23.50 8.09 -1.05
CA ALA A 220 24.96 8.20 -1.01
C ALA A 220 25.47 9.37 -1.87
N ASP A 221 24.88 9.55 -3.05
CA ASP A 221 25.27 10.60 -4.01
C ASP A 221 24.55 11.93 -3.77
N ASN A 222 23.61 11.97 -2.80
CA ASN A 222 22.80 13.13 -2.47
C ASN A 222 21.99 13.66 -3.67
N THR A 223 21.48 12.77 -4.51
CA THR A 223 20.70 13.08 -5.72
C THR A 223 19.19 12.91 -5.53
N TYR A 224 18.74 12.72 -4.30
CA TYR A 224 17.34 12.48 -3.96
C TYR A 224 16.57 13.78 -3.75
N ASP A 225 15.26 13.74 -3.99
CA ASP A 225 14.31 14.72 -3.46
C ASP A 225 14.04 14.42 -1.98
N ALA A 226 14.35 15.35 -1.09
CA ALA A 226 14.26 15.12 0.35
C ALA A 226 12.82 14.96 0.84
N ALA A 227 11.87 15.72 0.27
CA ALA A 227 10.46 15.59 0.63
C ALA A 227 9.91 14.24 0.14
N GLY A 228 10.13 13.90 -1.13
CA GLY A 228 9.74 12.60 -1.68
C GLY A 228 10.39 11.41 -0.97
N ALA A 229 11.67 11.52 -0.59
CA ALA A 229 12.36 10.47 0.17
C ALA A 229 11.74 10.26 1.58
N TYR A 230 11.41 11.35 2.28
CA TYR A 230 10.71 11.28 3.57
C TYR A 230 9.37 10.56 3.43
N GLU A 231 8.53 10.98 2.48
CA GLU A 231 7.21 10.39 2.25
C GLU A 231 7.30 8.93 1.82
N THR A 232 8.22 8.61 0.92
CA THR A 232 8.44 7.27 0.39
C THR A 232 8.84 6.30 1.51
N LEU A 233 9.81 6.68 2.35
CA LEU A 233 10.27 5.83 3.45
C LEU A 233 9.20 5.65 4.52
N LEU A 234 8.43 6.71 4.84
CA LEU A 234 7.31 6.63 5.78
C LEU A 234 6.19 5.72 5.26
N PHE A 235 5.86 5.83 3.97
CA PHE A 235 4.87 4.98 3.32
C PHE A 235 5.28 3.51 3.36
N TYR A 236 6.52 3.19 2.96
CA TYR A 236 7.01 1.81 2.98
C TYR A 236 7.15 1.25 4.40
N ALA A 237 7.41 2.08 5.41
CA ALA A 237 7.35 1.62 6.80
C ALA A 237 5.97 1.07 7.16
N GLY A 238 4.89 1.74 6.73
CA GLY A 238 3.52 1.25 6.88
C GLY A 238 3.30 -0.09 6.17
N LEU A 239 3.75 -0.22 4.92
CA LEU A 239 3.63 -1.48 4.18
C LEU A 239 4.43 -2.63 4.81
N LYS A 240 5.62 -2.37 5.35
CA LYS A 240 6.42 -3.41 6.02
C LYS A 240 5.79 -3.84 7.35
N GLN A 241 5.12 -2.92 8.07
CA GLN A 241 4.32 -3.27 9.24
C GLN A 241 3.14 -4.18 8.86
N ASP A 242 2.46 -3.90 7.75
CA ASP A 242 1.38 -4.74 7.24
C ASP A 242 1.87 -6.11 6.81
N ALA A 243 3.00 -6.19 6.09
CA ALA A 243 3.61 -7.46 5.70
C ALA A 243 4.00 -8.32 6.92
N ALA A 244 4.55 -7.71 7.97
CA ALA A 244 4.88 -8.40 9.22
C ALA A 244 3.65 -8.91 9.97
N ALA A 245 2.62 -8.07 10.09
CA ALA A 245 1.37 -8.46 10.73
C ALA A 245 0.66 -9.56 9.92
N TYR A 246 0.65 -9.45 8.60
CA TYR A 246 0.12 -10.47 7.70
C TYR A 246 0.82 -11.81 7.85
N ALA A 247 2.15 -11.84 7.77
CA ALA A 247 2.91 -13.09 7.86
C ALA A 247 2.70 -13.77 9.23
N ARG A 248 2.62 -12.98 10.30
CA ARG A 248 2.30 -13.48 11.66
C ARG A 248 0.87 -14.01 11.78
N GLU A 249 -0.11 -13.34 11.20
CA GLU A 249 -1.49 -13.84 11.22
C GLU A 249 -1.64 -15.09 10.35
N THR A 250 -0.91 -15.14 9.23
CA THR A 250 -0.88 -16.28 8.31
C THR A 250 -0.31 -17.53 8.96
N SER A 251 0.67 -17.43 9.85
CA SER A 251 1.23 -18.61 10.54
C SER A 251 0.20 -19.34 11.41
N GLN A 252 -0.93 -18.71 11.76
CA GLN A 252 -2.04 -19.37 12.45
C GLN A 252 -2.82 -20.33 11.54
N TYR A 253 -2.82 -20.07 10.22
CA TYR A 253 -3.48 -20.89 9.20
C TYR A 253 -2.51 -21.84 8.51
N TRP A 254 -1.24 -21.44 8.40
CA TRP A 254 -0.20 -22.16 7.70
C TRP A 254 1.14 -22.05 8.47
N PRO A 255 1.37 -22.92 9.47
CA PRO A 255 2.51 -22.83 10.40
C PRO A 255 3.89 -22.79 9.73
N GLU A 256 4.04 -23.39 8.55
CA GLU A 256 5.29 -23.43 7.79
C GLU A 256 5.79 -22.04 7.34
N VAL A 257 4.94 -21.01 7.45
CA VAL A 257 5.28 -19.60 7.20
C VAL A 257 6.01 -18.94 8.37
N GLU A 258 6.19 -19.61 9.52
CA GLU A 258 6.81 -19.03 10.72
C GLU A 258 8.17 -18.34 10.45
N SER A 259 9.05 -18.99 9.69
CA SER A 259 10.34 -18.38 9.31
C SER A 259 10.18 -17.11 8.45
N VAL A 260 9.16 -17.04 7.60
CA VAL A 260 8.85 -15.84 6.80
C VAL A 260 8.33 -14.72 7.72
N ALA A 261 7.50 -15.06 8.71
CA ALA A 261 6.99 -14.12 9.69
C ALA A 261 8.11 -13.49 10.54
N GLU A 262 9.11 -14.28 10.94
CA GLU A 262 10.30 -13.79 11.67
C GLU A 262 11.07 -12.74 10.86
N HIS A 263 11.32 -13.01 9.56
CA HIS A 263 12.02 -12.06 8.70
C HIS A 263 11.23 -10.76 8.50
N TYR A 264 9.92 -10.84 8.22
CA TYR A 264 9.12 -9.62 8.07
C TYR A 264 8.97 -8.85 9.40
N ALA A 265 8.92 -9.53 10.55
CA ALA A 265 8.96 -8.87 11.85
C ALA A 265 10.27 -8.09 12.06
N ALA A 266 11.42 -8.69 11.71
CA ALA A 266 12.71 -8.00 11.72
C ALA A 266 12.75 -6.82 10.74
N LEU A 267 12.19 -6.97 9.53
CA LEU A 267 12.14 -5.92 8.52
C LEU A 267 11.32 -4.72 9.02
N ALA A 268 10.13 -4.98 9.57
CA ALA A 268 9.28 -3.94 10.16
C ALA A 268 9.98 -3.22 11.32
N ALA A 269 10.76 -3.93 12.14
CA ALA A 269 11.54 -3.33 13.20
C ALA A 269 12.62 -2.37 12.66
N VAL A 270 13.29 -2.71 11.55
CA VAL A 270 14.26 -1.81 10.88
C VAL A 270 13.55 -0.58 10.30
N TYR A 271 12.40 -0.74 9.66
CA TYR A 271 11.64 0.41 9.17
C TYR A 271 11.11 1.31 10.29
N ASN A 272 10.81 0.77 11.47
CA ASN A 272 10.51 1.58 12.66
C ASN A 272 11.73 2.40 13.13
N GLN A 273 12.94 1.88 12.97
CA GLN A 273 14.16 2.65 13.24
C GLN A 273 14.36 3.74 12.19
N ILE A 274 14.09 3.45 10.91
CA ILE A 274 14.10 4.44 9.82
C ILE A 274 13.14 5.59 10.15
N THR A 275 11.87 5.31 10.44
CA THR A 275 10.88 6.36 10.76
C THR A 275 11.25 7.17 11.99
N HIS A 276 11.79 6.53 13.03
CA HIS A 276 12.28 7.24 14.20
C HIS A 276 13.47 8.17 13.89
N THR A 277 14.38 7.77 13.00
CA THR A 277 15.45 8.64 12.49
C THR A 277 14.89 9.83 11.71
N LEU A 278 13.89 9.61 10.85
CA LEU A 278 13.21 10.68 10.11
C LEU A 278 12.51 11.69 11.05
N CYS A 279 11.76 11.22 12.04
CA CYS A 279 10.97 12.07 12.95
C CYS A 279 11.82 12.89 13.93
N LYS A 280 13.04 12.44 14.26
CA LYS A 280 13.95 13.22 15.12
C LYS A 280 14.36 14.57 14.50
N GLN A 281 14.32 14.67 13.17
CA GLN A 281 14.79 15.85 12.45
C GLN A 281 13.67 16.84 12.12
N THR A 282 12.44 16.36 11.85
CA THR A 282 11.28 17.22 11.56
C THR A 282 10.86 18.09 12.75
N VAL A 283 11.08 17.62 13.99
CA VAL A 283 10.81 18.42 15.20
C VAL A 283 11.76 19.62 15.35
N GLN A 284 12.87 19.65 14.62
CA GLN A 284 13.90 20.71 14.76
C GLN A 284 13.79 21.85 13.74
N ALA A 285 12.91 21.77 12.73
CA ALA A 285 12.78 22.81 11.70
C ALA A 285 11.32 23.03 11.27
N PRO A 286 10.61 24.03 11.82
CA PRO A 286 9.21 24.31 11.44
C PRO A 286 9.02 24.90 10.04
N GLU A 287 10.07 25.50 9.44
CA GLU A 287 9.96 26.23 8.15
C GLU A 287 11.17 26.03 7.22
N GLY A 288 12.03 25.03 7.49
CA GLY A 288 13.20 24.72 6.67
C GLY A 288 12.93 23.63 5.63
N PRO A 289 13.71 23.53 4.54
CA PRO A 289 13.66 22.39 3.64
C PRO A 289 13.87 21.11 4.45
N CYS A 290 13.01 20.11 4.23
CA CYS A 290 13.14 18.79 4.86
C CYS A 290 14.57 18.29 4.64
N SER A 291 15.34 18.14 5.72
CA SER A 291 16.71 17.63 5.63
C SER A 291 16.73 16.21 6.18
N LEU A 292 17.26 15.29 5.39
CA LEU A 292 17.41 13.88 5.76
C LEU A 292 18.87 13.62 6.11
N ASP A 293 19.12 12.98 7.24
CA ASP A 293 20.43 12.41 7.55
C ASP A 293 20.64 11.11 6.76
N ALA A 294 21.03 11.27 5.49
CA ALA A 294 21.31 10.17 4.59
C ALA A 294 22.33 9.17 5.19
N GLN A 295 23.33 9.65 5.93
CA GLN A 295 24.38 8.78 6.49
C GLN A 295 23.85 7.82 7.55
N SER A 296 22.89 8.22 8.38
CA SER A 296 22.26 7.30 9.34
C SER A 296 21.21 6.38 8.69
N LEU A 297 20.64 6.76 7.54
CA LEU A 297 19.68 5.92 6.80
C LEU A 297 20.36 4.80 5.99
N LEU A 298 21.54 5.05 5.41
CA LEU A 298 22.28 4.07 4.60
C LEU A 298 22.47 2.69 5.28
N PRO A 299 22.97 2.57 6.53
CA PRO A 299 23.13 1.27 7.18
C PRO A 299 21.79 0.57 7.44
N LEU A 300 20.72 1.33 7.75
CA LEU A 300 19.39 0.77 7.99
C LEU A 300 18.79 0.20 6.70
N LEU A 301 18.96 0.88 5.56
CA LEU A 301 18.48 0.41 4.27
C LEU A 301 19.24 -0.83 3.78
N ARG A 302 20.55 -0.93 4.02
CA ARG A 302 21.32 -2.16 3.73
C ARG A 302 20.82 -3.33 4.56
N GLU A 303 20.54 -3.10 5.83
CA GLU A 303 20.00 -4.13 6.70
C GLU A 303 18.58 -4.55 6.28
N ALA A 304 17.73 -3.59 5.94
CA ALA A 304 16.40 -3.86 5.39
C ALA A 304 16.47 -4.70 4.10
N GLN A 305 17.36 -4.35 3.17
CA GLN A 305 17.59 -5.11 1.94
C GLN A 305 18.00 -6.56 2.24
N ARG A 306 18.95 -6.76 3.17
CA ARG A 306 19.42 -8.09 3.57
C ARG A 306 18.29 -8.93 4.16
N ILE A 307 17.49 -8.34 5.05
CA ILE A 307 16.37 -9.03 5.71
C ILE A 307 15.26 -9.37 4.69
N GLU A 308 14.85 -8.43 3.84
CA GLU A 308 13.81 -8.70 2.84
C GLU A 308 14.28 -9.75 1.83
N THR A 309 15.55 -9.71 1.42
CA THR A 309 16.14 -10.77 0.59
C THR A 309 16.02 -12.14 1.26
N ALA A 310 16.32 -12.24 2.56
CA ALA A 310 16.17 -13.48 3.31
C ALA A 310 14.70 -13.93 3.41
N ALA A 311 13.76 -13.01 3.63
CA ALA A 311 12.32 -13.30 3.63
C ALA A 311 11.86 -13.91 2.30
N ILE A 312 12.27 -13.30 1.18
CA ILE A 312 11.94 -13.79 -0.17
C ILE A 312 12.56 -15.18 -0.41
N GLN A 313 13.80 -15.42 0.04
CA GLN A 313 14.40 -16.76 -0.05
C GLN A 313 13.67 -17.80 0.78
N SER A 314 13.23 -17.47 1.99
CA SER A 314 12.39 -18.36 2.81
C SER A 314 11.08 -18.71 2.10
N ILE A 315 10.44 -17.74 1.45
CA ILE A 315 9.23 -17.98 0.65
C ILE A 315 9.54 -18.94 -0.52
N ARG A 316 10.65 -18.73 -1.24
CA ARG A 316 11.06 -19.61 -2.34
C ARG A 316 11.28 -21.06 -1.89
N ILE A 317 11.95 -21.25 -0.75
CA ILE A 317 12.18 -22.59 -0.18
C ILE A 317 10.84 -23.25 0.16
N LEU A 318 9.92 -22.50 0.77
CA LEU A 318 8.60 -22.98 1.16
C LEU A 318 7.72 -23.36 -0.06
N LEU A 319 7.82 -22.59 -1.15
CA LEU A 319 6.97 -22.70 -2.34
C LEU A 319 7.73 -23.19 -3.58
N ARG A 320 8.80 -23.96 -3.38
CA ARG A 320 9.72 -24.37 -4.44
C ARG A 320 9.03 -25.04 -5.62
N GLU A 321 8.22 -26.07 -5.37
CA GLU A 321 7.52 -26.80 -6.44
C GLU A 321 6.50 -25.92 -7.20
N PRO A 322 5.59 -25.16 -6.53
CA PRO A 322 4.70 -24.23 -7.24
C PRO A 322 5.41 -23.15 -8.06
N ILE A 323 6.49 -22.56 -7.54
CA ILE A 323 7.20 -21.47 -8.21
C ILE A 323 7.96 -21.98 -9.44
N GLU A 324 8.69 -23.10 -9.31
CA GLU A 324 9.45 -23.69 -10.43
C GLU A 324 8.51 -24.14 -11.57
N ASN A 325 7.33 -24.70 -11.24
CA ASN A 325 6.36 -25.14 -12.25
C ASN A 325 5.68 -23.97 -13.01
N ARG A 326 5.58 -22.78 -12.40
CA ARG A 326 4.91 -21.61 -13.02
C ARG A 326 5.69 -20.98 -14.17
N PHE A 327 7.00 -21.16 -14.24
CA PHE A 327 7.80 -20.62 -15.35
C PHE A 327 7.39 -21.22 -16.70
N HIS A 328 6.64 -22.34 -16.70
CA HIS A 328 6.10 -23.01 -17.89
C HIS A 328 4.64 -22.68 -18.21
N ASP A 329 3.90 -22.00 -17.33
CA ASP A 329 2.49 -21.62 -17.56
C ASP A 329 2.35 -20.12 -17.86
N VAL A 330 1.93 -19.82 -19.09
CA VAL A 330 1.88 -18.46 -19.68
C VAL A 330 0.68 -17.64 -19.21
N GLY A 331 -0.33 -18.27 -18.58
CA GLY A 331 -1.65 -17.66 -18.33
C GLY A 331 -1.77 -16.71 -17.13
N LEU A 332 -0.70 -16.51 -16.35
CA LEU A 332 -0.71 -15.71 -15.11
C LEU A 332 0.45 -14.70 -15.04
N ARG A 333 1.05 -14.38 -16.19
CA ARG A 333 2.07 -13.32 -16.32
C ARG A 333 1.43 -11.95 -16.48
#